data_AF-A0A0V8JLM5-F1
#
_entry.id   AF-A0A0V8JLM5-F1
#
_cell.length_a   1.000
_cell.length_b   1.000
_cell.length_c   1.000
_cell.angle_alpha   90.00
_cell.angle_beta   90.00
_cell.angle_gamma   90.00
#
_symmetry.space_group_name_H-M   'P 1'
#
loop_
_entity.id
_entity.type
_entity.pdbx_description
1 polymer ?
#
loop_
_entity_poly.entity_id
_entity_poly.type
_entity_poly.pdbx_seq_one_letter_code
_entity_poly.pdbx_strand_id
1 'polypeptide(L)'
;MVKYIKWPDLLFMLILTIILVFDYFPNPMFTKILPQAAFVLFVSVIGLLFILSIIIRIRSEEKIAEGLIGQLILTVYIVVVMTILSLLGGESTSGVSFSNWIFWGVLSLSLFEIYSRWKKVKQKEA
;
A
#
# COMPACT_ATOMS: atom_id res chain seq x y z
N MET A 1 2.20 -8.41 18.42
CA MET A 1 2.34 -7.72 17.12
C MET A 1 2.28 -8.70 15.94
N VAL A 2 3.04 -9.81 15.96
CA VAL A 2 3.07 -10.83 14.88
C VAL A 2 1.76 -11.60 14.66
N LYS A 3 0.86 -11.66 15.65
CA LYS A 3 -0.41 -12.42 15.58
C LYS A 3 -1.37 -11.95 14.47
N TYR A 4 -1.19 -10.74 13.91
CA TYR A 4 -2.09 -10.14 12.93
C TYR A 4 -1.56 -10.11 11.49
N ILE A 5 -0.31 -10.51 11.26
CA ILE A 5 0.33 -10.55 9.94
C ILE A 5 0.43 -12.01 9.52
N LYS A 6 -0.23 -12.36 8.41
CA LYS A 6 -0.16 -13.71 7.84
C LYS A 6 0.96 -13.79 6.82
N TRP A 7 1.39 -15.02 6.50
CA TRP A 7 2.38 -15.27 5.44
C TRP A 7 2.08 -14.58 4.10
N PRO A 8 0.82 -14.55 3.60
CA PRO A 8 0.49 -13.81 2.40
C PRO A 8 0.72 -12.30 2.53
N ASP A 9 0.51 -11.73 3.72
CA ASP A 9 0.74 -10.30 3.96
C ASP A 9 2.23 -9.96 3.88
N LEU A 10 3.11 -10.84 4.39
CA LEU A 10 4.57 -10.66 4.28
C LEU A 10 5.06 -10.75 2.84
N LEU A 11 4.56 -11.74 2.09
CA LEU A 11 4.85 -11.91 0.67
C LEU A 11 4.42 -10.66 -0.12
N PHE A 12 3.23 -10.16 0.20
CA PHE A 12 2.70 -8.95 -0.40
C PHE A 12 3.53 -7.70 -0.07
N MET A 13 3.95 -7.52 1.19
CA MET A 13 4.85 -6.44 1.60
C MET A 13 6.19 -6.49 0.86
N LEU A 14 6.75 -7.68 0.69
CA LEU A 14 8.01 -7.88 -0.04
C LEU A 14 7.86 -7.53 -1.53
N ILE A 15 6.78 -7.99 -2.17
CA ILE A 15 6.46 -7.65 -3.58
C ILE A 15 6.26 -6.14 -3.72
N LEU A 16 5.52 -5.50 -2.81
CA LEU A 16 5.32 -4.06 -2.81
C LEU A 16 6.63 -3.29 -2.68
N THR A 17 7.55 -3.73 -1.81
CA THR A 17 8.86 -3.09 -1.66
C THR A 17 9.67 -3.17 -2.93
N ILE A 18 9.70 -4.34 -3.58
CA ILE A 18 10.41 -4.51 -4.85
C ILE A 18 9.85 -3.52 -5.89
N ILE A 19 8.51 -3.42 -5.99
CA ILE A 19 7.85 -2.51 -6.92
C ILE A 19 8.22 -1.05 -6.62
N LEU A 20 8.15 -0.63 -5.35
CA LEU A 20 8.50 0.74 -4.95
C LEU A 20 9.98 1.05 -5.23
N VAL A 21 10.88 0.09 -5.00
CA VAL A 21 12.31 0.25 -5.34
C VAL A 21 12.49 0.46 -6.83
N PHE A 22 11.82 -0.34 -7.67
CA PHE A 22 11.88 -0.15 -9.13
C PHE A 22 11.27 1.17 -9.60
N ASP A 23 10.22 1.64 -8.92
CA ASP A 23 9.57 2.92 -9.23
C ASP A 23 10.41 4.14 -8.82
N TYR A 24 11.13 4.05 -7.69
CA TYR A 24 11.96 5.13 -7.14
C TYR A 24 13.39 5.16 -7.72
N PHE A 25 13.90 4.02 -8.18
CA PHE A 25 15.21 3.90 -8.80
C PHE A 25 15.08 3.29 -10.20
N PRO A 26 14.55 4.06 -11.17
CA PRO A 26 14.43 3.60 -12.56
C PRO A 26 15.83 3.43 -13.16
N ASN A 27 16.39 2.22 -13.05
CA ASN A 27 17.72 1.94 -13.60
C ASN A 27 17.60 1.66 -15.11
N PRO A 28 18.38 2.36 -15.96
CA PRO A 28 18.38 2.18 -17.42
C PRO A 28 18.79 0.77 -17.89
N MET A 29 19.39 -0.07 -17.03
CA MET A 29 19.60 -1.48 -17.35
C MET A 29 18.30 -2.30 -17.36
N PHE A 30 17.34 -2.01 -16.48
CA PHE A 30 16.09 -2.77 -16.39
C PHE A 30 15.08 -2.38 -17.45
N THR A 31 15.10 -1.13 -17.92
CA THR A 31 14.23 -0.66 -19.02
C THR A 31 14.55 -1.29 -20.37
N LYS A 32 15.74 -1.89 -20.52
CA LYS A 32 16.10 -2.71 -21.69
C LYS A 32 15.45 -4.10 -21.67
N ILE A 33 15.15 -4.64 -20.49
CA ILE A 33 14.60 -5.99 -20.31
C ILE A 33 13.07 -5.94 -20.25
N LEU A 34 12.52 -4.90 -19.62
CA LEU A 34 11.07 -4.70 -19.52
C LEU A 34 10.69 -3.33 -20.10
N PRO A 35 9.89 -3.26 -21.17
CA PRO A 35 9.41 -2.00 -21.73
C PRO A 35 8.73 -1.17 -20.64
N GLN A 36 9.02 0.13 -20.59
CA GLN A 36 8.48 1.04 -19.58
C GLN A 36 6.94 0.98 -19.51
N ALA A 37 6.27 0.81 -20.65
CA ALA A 37 4.82 0.61 -20.72
C ALA A 37 4.34 -0.67 -20.01
N ALA A 38 5.09 -1.78 -20.10
CA ALA A 38 4.76 -3.03 -19.42
C ALA A 38 4.97 -2.92 -17.91
N PHE A 39 5.99 -2.18 -17.46
CA PHE A 39 6.21 -1.88 -16.05
C PHE A 39 5.05 -1.05 -15.47
N VAL A 40 4.65 0.03 -16.14
CA VAL A 40 3.50 0.87 -15.72
C VAL A 40 2.21 0.05 -15.66
N LEU A 41 1.98 -0.84 -16.62
CA LEU A 41 0.80 -1.72 -16.64
C LEU A 41 0.84 -2.71 -15.46
N PHE A 42 2.02 -3.26 -15.15
CA PHE A 42 2.19 -4.16 -14.01
C PHE A 42 1.96 -3.45 -12.66
N VAL A 43 2.53 -2.26 -12.47
CA VAL A 43 2.32 -1.44 -11.28
C VAL A 43 0.85 -1.04 -11.11
N SER A 44 0.19 -0.63 -12.20
CA SER A 44 -1.23 -0.25 -12.15
C SER A 44 -2.15 -1.44 -11.86
N VAL A 45 -1.86 -2.63 -12.40
CA VAL A 45 -2.61 -3.85 -12.07
C VAL A 45 -2.42 -4.24 -10.60
N ILE A 46 -1.21 -4.14 -10.05
CA ILE A 46 -0.98 -4.44 -8.63
C ILE A 46 -1.61 -3.40 -7.72
N GLY A 47 -1.53 -2.11 -8.07
CA GLY A 47 -2.24 -1.05 -7.36
C GLY A 47 -3.76 -1.28 -7.36
N LEU A 48 -4.32 -1.69 -8.50
CA LEU A 48 -5.74 -2.04 -8.62
C LEU A 48 -6.10 -3.24 -7.74
N LEU A 49 -5.30 -4.32 -7.79
CA LEU A 49 -5.51 -5.51 -6.94
C LEU A 49 -5.41 -5.17 -5.45
N PHE A 50 -4.52 -4.26 -5.07
CA PHE A 50 -4.40 -3.77 -3.71
C PHE A 50 -5.66 -3.03 -3.26
N ILE A 51 -6.17 -2.11 -4.08
CA ILE A 51 -7.42 -1.40 -3.81
C ILE A 51 -8.59 -2.39 -3.72
N LEU A 52 -8.68 -3.36 -4.62
CA LEU A 52 -9.69 -4.43 -4.58
C LEU A 52 -9.59 -5.28 -3.31
N SER A 53 -8.37 -5.62 -2.87
CA SER A 53 -8.14 -6.35 -1.62
C SER A 53 -8.63 -5.56 -0.41
N ILE A 54 -8.36 -4.25 -0.37
CA ILE A 54 -8.93 -3.35 0.64
C ILE A 54 -10.45 -3.42 0.59
N ILE A 55 -11.07 -3.21 -0.58
CA ILE A 55 -12.53 -3.21 -0.81
C ILE A 55 -13.19 -4.51 -0.34
N ILE A 56 -12.60 -5.66 -0.66
CA ILE A 56 -13.12 -6.98 -0.26
C ILE A 56 -13.01 -7.16 1.26
N ARG A 57 -11.90 -6.73 1.86
CA ARG A 57 -11.71 -6.73 3.31
C ARG A 57 -12.62 -5.73 4.03
N ILE A 58 -13.24 -4.77 3.34
CA ILE A 58 -14.33 -3.91 3.87
C ILE A 58 -15.60 -4.70 4.12
N ARG A 59 -15.93 -5.66 3.26
CA ARG A 59 -17.18 -6.42 3.35
C ARG A 59 -17.15 -7.58 4.35
N SER A 60 -15.97 -8.03 4.77
CA SER A 60 -15.83 -9.12 5.74
C SER A 60 -16.05 -8.61 7.17
N GLU A 61 -17.21 -8.91 7.76
CA GLU A 61 -17.60 -8.46 9.11
C GLU A 61 -16.98 -9.26 10.26
N GLU A 62 -16.43 -10.45 10.01
CA GLU A 62 -16.14 -11.40 11.10
C GLU A 62 -14.93 -11.02 11.96
N LYS A 63 -14.06 -10.10 11.52
CA LYS A 63 -12.86 -9.68 12.27
C LYS A 63 -12.48 -8.22 12.03
N ILE A 64 -13.42 -7.30 12.25
CA ILE A 64 -13.25 -5.86 11.96
C ILE A 64 -12.00 -5.29 12.66
N ALA A 65 -11.74 -5.66 13.92
CA ALA A 65 -10.58 -5.18 14.67
C ALA A 65 -9.23 -5.70 14.13
N GLU A 66 -9.14 -6.99 13.78
CA GLU A 66 -7.90 -7.57 13.20
C GLU A 66 -7.63 -7.01 11.79
N GLY A 67 -8.68 -6.80 11.00
CA GLY A 67 -8.61 -6.18 9.68
C GLY A 67 -8.11 -4.74 9.72
N LEU A 68 -8.61 -3.96 10.69
CA LEU A 68 -8.20 -2.58 10.94
C LEU A 68 -6.71 -2.47 11.28
N ILE A 69 -6.23 -3.30 12.22
CA ILE A 69 -4.81 -3.32 12.61
C ILE A 69 -3.93 -3.69 11.42
N GLY A 70 -4.33 -4.66 10.60
CA GLY A 70 -3.61 -5.02 9.38
C GLY A 70 -3.53 -3.89 8.36
N GLN A 71 -4.64 -3.18 8.11
CA GLN A 71 -4.68 -2.04 7.20
C GLN A 71 -3.80 -0.88 7.71
N LEU A 72 -3.80 -0.63 9.02
CA LEU A 72 -2.95 0.39 9.63
C LEU A 72 -1.47 0.03 9.50
N ILE A 73 -1.08 -1.20 9.85
CA ILE A 73 0.31 -1.68 9.72
C ILE A 73 0.81 -1.52 8.30
N LEU A 74 0.00 -1.92 7.32
CA LEU A 74 0.40 -1.87 5.92
C LEU A 74 0.46 -0.42 5.39
N THR A 75 -0.45 0.45 5.83
CA THR A 75 -0.40 1.89 5.51
C THR A 75 0.89 2.52 6.04
N VAL A 76 1.21 2.27 7.32
CA VAL A 76 2.44 2.76 7.95
C VAL A 76 3.68 2.19 7.25
N TYR A 77 3.65 0.91 6.89
CA TYR A 77 4.74 0.26 6.16
C TYR A 77 5.02 0.96 4.82
N ILE A 78 3.99 1.20 4.00
CA ILE A 78 4.15 1.89 2.71
C ILE A 78 4.78 3.27 2.92
N VAL A 79 4.27 4.05 3.89
CA VAL A 79 4.82 5.38 4.20
C VAL A 79 6.28 5.29 4.60
N VAL A 80 6.65 4.36 5.49
CA VAL A 80 8.05 4.18 5.94
C VAL A 80 8.96 3.79 4.78
N VAL A 81 8.56 2.83 3.94
CA VAL A 81 9.33 2.41 2.77
C VAL A 81 9.53 3.60 1.81
N MET A 82 8.46 4.34 1.51
CA MET A 82 8.54 5.54 0.66
C MET A 82 9.48 6.59 1.24
N THR A 83 9.44 6.85 2.56
CA THR A 83 10.35 7.79 3.22
C THR A 83 11.80 7.34 3.09
N ILE A 84 12.09 6.04 3.31
CA ILE A 84 13.44 5.50 3.17
C ILE A 84 13.92 5.66 1.72
N LEU A 85 13.10 5.29 0.73
CA LEU A 85 13.46 5.40 -0.68
C LEU A 85 13.69 6.86 -1.10
N SER A 86 12.86 7.79 -0.64
CA SER A 86 13.06 9.24 -0.84
C SER A 86 14.36 9.73 -0.21
N LEU A 87 14.69 9.31 1.01
CA LEU A 87 15.92 9.71 1.70
C LEU A 87 17.18 9.15 1.02
N LEU A 88 17.06 7.99 0.37
CA LEU A 88 18.12 7.40 -0.45
C LEU A 88 18.30 8.13 -1.81
N GLY A 89 17.55 9.20 -2.05
CA GLY A 89 17.63 9.99 -3.29
C GLY A 89 16.83 9.41 -4.46
N GLY A 90 15.93 8.45 -4.19
CA GLY A 90 15.02 7.93 -5.20
C GLY A 90 13.88 8.92 -5.50
N GLU A 91 13.53 9.06 -6.77
CA GLU A 91 12.38 9.83 -7.22
C GLU A 91 11.37 8.89 -7.88
N SER A 92 10.14 8.90 -7.36
CA SER A 92 9.06 8.07 -7.93
C SER A 92 8.73 8.53 -9.35
N THR A 93 8.73 7.58 -10.28
CA THR A 93 8.40 7.85 -11.69
C THR A 93 6.89 7.76 -11.96
N SER A 94 6.16 6.93 -11.20
CA SER A 94 4.71 6.73 -11.33
C SER A 94 3.86 7.72 -10.53
N GLY A 95 4.51 8.64 -9.79
CA GLY A 95 3.82 9.62 -8.97
C GLY A 95 3.37 9.09 -7.60
N VAL A 96 3.84 7.93 -7.16
CA VAL A 96 3.70 7.49 -5.77
C VAL A 96 4.79 8.17 -4.94
N SER A 97 4.64 9.47 -4.72
CA SER A 97 5.57 10.29 -3.94
C SER A 97 4.82 11.19 -2.95
N PHE A 98 5.54 11.65 -1.92
CA PHE A 98 5.00 12.66 -1.01
C PHE A 98 4.71 14.02 -1.68
N SER A 99 5.26 14.27 -2.87
CA SER A 99 4.99 15.48 -3.66
C SER A 99 3.70 15.37 -4.49
N ASN A 100 3.15 14.17 -4.69
CA ASN A 100 1.94 13.99 -5.48
C ASN A 100 0.67 14.15 -4.64
N TRP A 101 -0.23 15.03 -5.06
CA TRP A 101 -1.53 15.24 -4.40
C TRP A 101 -2.42 13.99 -4.38
N ILE A 102 -2.30 13.11 -5.39
CA ILE A 102 -3.07 11.86 -5.49
C ILE A 102 -2.71 10.94 -4.32
N PHE A 103 -1.43 10.86 -3.94
CA PHE A 103 -0.98 10.06 -2.81
C PHE A 103 -1.67 10.52 -1.51
N TRP A 104 -1.72 11.83 -1.27
CA TRP A 104 -2.41 12.39 -0.10
C TRP A 104 -3.92 12.12 -0.12
N GLY A 105 -4.55 12.12 -1.30
CA GLY A 105 -5.96 11.73 -1.45
C GLY A 105 -6.22 10.28 -1.05
N VAL A 106 -5.42 9.35 -1.57
CA VAL A 106 -5.53 7.92 -1.23
C VAL A 106 -5.21 7.66 0.25
N LEU A 107 -4.18 8.31 0.79
CA LEU A 107 -3.82 8.20 2.20
C LEU A 107 -4.94 8.71 3.11
N SER A 108 -5.53 9.87 2.79
CA SER A 108 -6.64 10.45 3.54
C SER A 108 -7.88 9.55 3.50
N LEU A 109 -8.17 8.96 2.34
CA LEU A 109 -9.27 8.01 2.19
C LEU A 109 -9.06 6.75 3.04
N SER A 110 -7.83 6.21 3.05
CA SER A 110 -7.48 5.05 3.88
C SER A 110 -7.63 5.36 5.37
N LEU A 111 -7.15 6.52 5.83
CA LEU A 111 -7.31 6.97 7.22
C LEU A 111 -8.78 7.20 7.60
N PHE A 112 -9.56 7.80 6.71
CA PHE A 112 -11.00 7.99 6.91
C PHE A 112 -11.73 6.64 7.04
N GLU A 113 -11.35 5.67 6.23
CA GLU A 113 -11.91 4.33 6.28
C GLU A 113 -11.59 3.62 7.60
N ILE A 114 -10.32 3.69 8.04
CA ILE A 114 -9.88 3.18 9.34
C ILE A 114 -10.71 3.82 10.46
N TYR A 115 -10.88 5.15 10.43
CA TYR A 115 -11.68 5.86 11.42
C TYR A 115 -13.16 5.43 11.43
N SER A 116 -13.78 5.34 10.24
CA SER A 116 -15.18 4.93 10.08
C SER A 116 -15.44 3.51 10.62
N ARG A 117 -14.53 2.57 10.32
CA ARG A 117 -14.60 1.21 10.84
C ARG A 117 -14.35 1.14 12.34
N TRP A 118 -13.40 1.91 12.86
CA TRP A 118 -13.12 1.95 14.30
C TRP A 118 -14.33 2.45 15.09
N LYS A 119 -15.07 3.44 14.57
CA LYS A 119 -16.34 3.90 15.13
C LYS A 119 -17.39 2.78 15.19
N LYS A 120 -17.49 1.95 14.15
CA LYS A 120 -18.42 0.80 14.13
C LYS A 120 -18.07 -0.29 15.15
N VAL A 121 -16.78 -0.57 15.34
CA VAL A 121 -16.33 -1.50 16.40
C VAL A 121 -16.75 -0.98 17.76
N LYS A 122 -16.48 0.30 18.04
CA LYS A 122 -16.81 0.92 19.33
C LYS A 122 -18.32 0.97 19.61
N GLN A 123 -19.15 1.00 18.57
CA GLN A 123 -20.62 0.92 18.70
C GLN A 123 -21.15 -0.51 18.89
N LYS A 124 -20.42 -1.54 18.43
CA LYS A 124 -20.79 -2.95 18.68
C LYS A 124 -20.35 -3.44 20.07
N GLU A 125 -19.42 -2.74 20.71
CA GLU A 125 -18.91 -3.03 22.06
C GLU A 125 -19.64 -2.25 23.18
N ALA A 126 -20.53 -1.32 22.84
CA ALA A 126 -21.34 -0.51 23.77
C ALA A 126 -22.79 -0.99 23.80
#